data_AF-A0A352SY78-F1
#
_entry.id   AF-A0A352SY78-F1
#
_cell.length_a   1.000
_cell.length_b   1.000
_cell.length_c   1.000
_cell.angle_alpha   90.00
_cell.angle_beta   90.00
_cell.angle_gamma   90.00
#
_symmetry.space_group_name_H-M   'P 1'
#
loop_
_entity.id
_entity.type
_entity.pdbx_description
1 polymer ?
#
loop_
_entity_poly.entity_id
_entity_poly.type
_entity_poly.pdbx_seq_one_letter_code
_entity_poly.pdbx_strand_id
1 'polypeptide(L)'
;MRELIQRMLTGDKRSCAKLITAVENNTDEAEKILGELHSYTGRAHVIGITGPPGAGKSTLTDKIAKALVDRGKKVGIIAIDPTSPYSGGSIL
;
A
#
# COMPACT_ATOMS: atom_id res chain seq x y z
N MET A 1 -16.85 5.49 -8.93
CA MET A 1 -15.38 5.56 -8.81
C MET A 1 -14.89 6.88 -8.22
N ARG A 2 -15.21 8.03 -8.81
CA ARG A 2 -14.81 9.36 -8.29
C ARG A 2 -15.13 9.60 -6.81
N GLU A 3 -16.29 9.17 -6.32
CA GLU A 3 -16.65 9.29 -4.91
C GLU A 3 -15.69 8.50 -3.99
N LEU A 4 -15.27 7.30 -4.40
CA LEU A 4 -14.28 6.50 -3.65
C LEU A 4 -12.92 7.19 -3.62
N ILE A 5 -12.49 7.79 -4.74
CA ILE A 5 -11.26 8.58 -4.81
C ILE A 5 -11.33 9.77 -3.85
N GLN A 6 -12.41 10.55 -3.88
CA GLN A 6 -12.59 11.70 -2.98
C GLN A 6 -12.54 11.29 -1.51
N ARG A 7 -13.25 10.21 -1.14
CA ARG A 7 -13.20 9.67 0.23
C ARG A 7 -11.83 9.15 0.62
N MET A 8 -11.12 8.48 -0.29
CA MET A 8 -9.76 8.03 -0.05
C MET A 8 -8.82 9.22 0.21
N LEU A 9 -8.95 10.30 -0.56
CA LEU A 9 -8.14 11.52 -0.40
C LEU A 9 -8.35 12.21 0.96
N THR A 10 -9.53 12.04 1.59
CA THR A 10 -9.78 12.51 2.97
C THR A 10 -9.29 11.54 4.04
N GLY A 11 -8.72 10.39 3.66
CA GLY A 11 -8.15 9.39 4.57
C GLY A 11 -9.08 8.22 4.92
N ASP A 12 -10.20 8.04 4.20
CA ASP A 12 -11.11 6.90 4.41
C ASP A 12 -10.43 5.58 4.01
N LYS A 13 -10.03 4.80 5.02
CA LYS A 13 -9.31 3.52 4.85
C LYS A 13 -10.10 2.50 4.03
N ARG A 14 -11.43 2.48 4.18
CA ARG A 14 -12.30 1.52 3.48
C ARG A 14 -12.35 1.81 1.99
N SER A 15 -12.37 3.09 1.62
CA SER A 15 -12.33 3.54 0.23
C SER A 15 -10.98 3.24 -0.40
N CYS A 16 -9.88 3.44 0.35
CA CYS A 16 -8.53 3.01 -0.07
C CYS A 16 -8.47 1.51 -0.37
N ALA A 17 -8.95 0.66 0.54
CA ALA A 17 -8.96 -0.79 0.33
C ALA A 17 -9.76 -1.20 -0.91
N LYS A 18 -10.94 -0.62 -1.14
CA LYS A 18 -11.75 -0.87 -2.34
C LYS A 18 -11.03 -0.46 -3.62
N LEU A 19 -10.30 0.65 -3.62
CA LEU A 19 -9.53 1.11 -4.77
C LEU A 19 -8.34 0.20 -5.05
N ILE A 20 -7.63 -0.28 -4.02
CA ILE A 20 -6.57 -1.29 -4.17
C ILE A 20 -7.13 -2.54 -4.83
N THR A 21 -8.23 -3.10 -4.31
CA THR A 21 -8.90 -4.27 -4.89
C THR A 21 -9.34 -4.03 -6.34
N ALA A 22 -9.86 -2.84 -6.66
CA ALA A 22 -10.26 -2.50 -8.02
C ALA A 22 -9.07 -2.47 -8.99
N VAL A 23 -7.94 -1.88 -8.55
CA VAL A 23 -6.70 -1.81 -9.33
C VAL A 23 -6.09 -3.19 -9.54
N GLU A 24 -6.15 -4.08 -8.54
CA GLU A 24 -5.60 -5.44 -8.64
C GLU A 24 -6.40 -6.37 -9.56
N ASN A 25 -7.72 -6.17 -9.70
CA ASN A 25 -8.60 -7.10 -10.42
C ASN A 25 -9.01 -6.66 -11.84
N ASN A 26 -8.87 -5.38 -12.22
CA ASN A 26 -9.37 -4.86 -13.50
C ASN A 26 -8.37 -3.93 -14.18
N THR A 27 -7.80 -4.34 -15.31
CA THR A 27 -6.80 -3.53 -16.06
C THR A 27 -7.38 -2.20 -16.58
N ASP A 28 -8.57 -2.22 -17.17
CA ASP A 28 -9.14 -1.03 -17.86
C ASP A 28 -9.63 0.05 -16.88
N GLU A 29 -10.12 -0.36 -15.70
CA GLU A 29 -10.53 0.58 -14.66
C GLU A 29 -9.32 1.07 -13.84
N ALA A 30 -8.29 0.23 -13.68
CA ALA A 30 -7.04 0.59 -13.02
C ALA A 30 -6.37 1.80 -13.68
N GLU A 31 -6.25 1.84 -15.01
CA GLU A 31 -5.62 2.97 -15.70
C GLU A 31 -6.34 4.30 -15.41
N LYS A 32 -7.68 4.30 -15.39
CA LYS A 32 -8.48 5.49 -15.08
C LYS A 32 -8.28 5.93 -13.63
N ILE A 33 -8.32 4.99 -12.69
CA ILE A 33 -8.10 5.27 -11.26
C ILE A 33 -6.70 5.86 -11.05
N LEU A 34 -5.67 5.21 -11.60
CA LEU A 34 -4.28 5.63 -11.47
C LEU A 34 -4.04 6.99 -12.12
N GLY A 35 -4.66 7.24 -13.29
CA GLY A 35 -4.61 8.54 -13.95
C GLY A 35 -5.21 9.67 -13.11
N GLU A 36 -6.39 9.45 -12.49
CA GLU A 36 -7.01 10.44 -11.60
C GLU A 36 -6.18 10.66 -10.32
N LEU A 37 -5.52 9.61 -9.80
CA LEU A 37 -4.71 9.69 -8.58
C LEU A 37 -3.31 10.25 -8.79
N HIS A 38 -2.77 10.22 -10.02
CA HIS A 38 -1.39 10.57 -10.33
C HIS A 38 -0.95 11.93 -9.76
N SER A 39 -1.80 12.96 -9.89
CA SER A 39 -1.52 14.33 -9.40
C SER A 39 -1.42 14.44 -7.87
N TYR A 40 -1.89 13.44 -7.12
CA TYR A 40 -1.83 13.39 -5.66
C TYR A 40 -0.64 12.58 -5.12
N THR A 41 0.15 11.93 -5.99
CA THR A 41 1.29 11.08 -5.63
C THR A 41 2.60 11.87 -5.46
N GLY A 42 3.74 11.19 -5.25
CA GLY A 42 5.08 11.82 -5.16
C GLY A 42 5.40 12.55 -3.85
N ARG A 43 4.46 12.60 -2.90
CA ARG A 43 4.61 13.30 -1.61
C ARG A 43 5.06 12.42 -0.44
N ALA A 44 5.29 11.13 -0.70
CA ALA A 44 5.68 10.15 0.31
C ALA A 44 7.18 9.83 0.20
N HIS A 45 7.83 9.62 1.34
CA HIS A 45 9.17 9.06 1.39
C HIS A 45 9.07 7.53 1.33
N VAL A 46 9.74 6.90 0.35
CA VAL A 46 9.65 5.46 0.09
C VAL A 46 10.95 4.79 0.53
N ILE A 47 10.84 3.79 1.40
CA ILE A 47 11.97 3.02 1.94
C ILE A 47 11.77 1.55 1.59
N GLY A 48 12.75 0.94 0.92
CA GLY A 48 12.80 -0.50 0.69
C GLY A 48 13.49 -1.22 1.85
N ILE A 49 12.86 -2.28 2.37
CA ILE A 49 13.43 -3.15 3.41
C ILE A 49 13.57 -4.56 2.83
N THR A 50 14.79 -5.08 2.81
CA THR A 50 15.12 -6.40 2.25
C THR A 50 16.11 -7.15 3.15
N GLY A 51 16.30 -8.44 2.90
CA GLY A 51 17.17 -9.32 3.68
C GLY A 51 16.68 -10.77 3.71
N PRO A 52 17.52 -11.73 4.12
CA PRO A 52 17.16 -13.15 4.12
C PRO A 52 16.03 -13.49 5.11
N PRO A 53 15.37 -14.66 4.97
CA PRO A 53 14.44 -15.17 5.99
C PRO A 53 15.10 -15.19 7.37
N GLY A 54 14.36 -14.84 8.42
CA GLY A 54 14.90 -14.81 9.79
C GLY A 54 15.76 -13.58 10.15
N ALA A 55 16.11 -12.69 9.21
CA ALA A 55 16.92 -11.49 9.48
C ALA A 55 16.26 -10.41 10.36
N GLY A 56 15.06 -10.66 10.91
CA GLY A 56 14.35 -9.69 11.75
C GLY A 56 13.68 -8.54 11.00
N LYS A 57 13.50 -8.64 9.68
CA LYS A 57 12.86 -7.60 8.84
C LYS A 57 11.53 -7.12 9.40
N SER A 58 10.62 -8.05 9.73
CA SER A 58 9.29 -7.71 10.25
C SER A 58 9.38 -6.97 11.59
N THR A 59 10.30 -7.38 12.47
CA THR A 59 10.56 -6.69 13.74
C THR A 59 11.07 -5.27 13.50
N LEU A 60 12.01 -5.10 12.56
CA LEU A 60 12.54 -3.78 12.21
C LEU A 60 11.43 -2.89 11.62
N THR A 61 10.65 -3.40 10.68
CA THR A 61 9.53 -2.68 10.07
C THR A 61 8.50 -2.25 11.11
N ASP A 62 8.13 -3.13 12.06
CA ASP A 62 7.23 -2.81 13.17
C ASP A 62 7.75 -1.63 14.01
N LYS A 63 9.02 -1.70 14.44
CA LYS A 63 9.60 -0.63 15.28
C LYS A 63 9.74 0.70 14.54
N ILE A 64 10.13 0.69 13.26
CA ILE A 64 10.21 1.91 12.45
C ILE A 64 8.82 2.50 12.24
N ALA A 65 7.83 1.68 11.87
CA ALA A 65 6.46 2.14 11.65
C ALA A 65 5.89 2.76 12.92
N LYS A 66 6.05 2.11 14.08
CA LYS A 66 5.64 2.64 15.38
C LYS A 66 6.29 3.99 15.67
N ALA A 67 7.62 4.08 15.54
CA ALA A 67 8.34 5.33 15.81
C ALA A 67 7.92 6.48 14.87
N LEU A 68 7.55 6.20 13.63
CA LEU A 68 7.05 7.20 12.67
C LEU A 68 5.63 7.65 13.02
N VAL A 69 4.75 6.72 13.40
CA VAL A 69 3.39 7.01 13.86
C VAL A 69 3.43 7.86 15.14
N ASP A 70 4.30 7.52 16.10
CA ASP A 70 4.50 8.27 17.34
C ASP A 70 4.98 9.72 17.07
N ARG A 71 5.60 9.97 15.90
CA ARG A 71 5.98 11.30 15.41
C ARG A 71 4.91 11.98 14.55
N GLY A 72 3.68 11.46 14.56
CA GLY A 72 2.53 11.99 13.82
C GLY A 72 2.62 11.78 12.30
N LYS A 73 3.45 10.85 11.81
CA LYS A 73 3.53 10.53 10.38
C LYS A 73 2.47 9.50 9.99
N LYS A 74 1.95 9.61 8.77
CA LYS A 74 1.13 8.57 8.14
C LYS A 74 2.05 7.54 7.50
N VAL A 75 1.86 6.27 7.84
CA VAL A 75 2.68 5.15 7.35
C VAL A 75 1.81 4.17 6.58
N GLY A 76 2.28 3.76 5.40
CA GLY A 76 1.75 2.63 4.63
C GLY A 76 2.86 1.58 4.48
N ILE A 77 2.49 0.30 4.55
CA ILE A 77 3.42 -0.82 4.39
C ILE A 77 2.89 -1.67 3.24
N ILE A 78 3.74 -1.92 2.24
CA ILE A 78 3.44 -2.80 1.10
C ILE A 78 4.44 -3.95 1.18
N ALA A 79 3.93 -5.18 1.25
CA ALA A 79 4.76 -6.37 1.18
C ALA A 79 4.79 -6.85 -0.28
N ILE A 80 5.98 -7.20 -0.76
CA ILE A 80 6.20 -7.77 -2.08
C ILE A 80 6.70 -9.20 -1.88
N ASP A 81 5.88 -10.18 -2.24
CA ASP A 81 6.21 -11.59 -2.16
C ASP A 81 6.27 -12.22 -3.57
N PRO A 82 7.47 -12.46 -4.13
CA PRO A 82 7.61 -13.04 -5.46
C PRO A 82 7.14 -14.50 -5.55
N THR A 83 6.86 -15.18 -4.43
CA THR A 83 6.42 -16.60 -4.43
C THR A 83 4.92 -16.80 -4.72
N SER A 84 4.16 -15.71 -4.78
CA SER A 84 2.70 -15.69 -4.95
C SER A 84 2.10 -16.52 -6.12
N PRO A 85 2.74 -16.68 -7.31
CA PRO A 85 2.16 -17.52 -8.36
C PRO A 85 2.17 -19.02 -8.03
N TYR A 86 3.03 -19.47 -7.12
CA TYR A 86 3.26 -20.91 -6.87
C TYR A 86 2.60 -21.46 -5.60
N SER A 87 2.24 -20.60 -4.63
CA SER A 87 1.74 -21.06 -3.33
C SER A 87 0.25 -20.87 -3.07
N GLY A 88 -0.53 -20.36 -4.04
CA GLY A 88 -1.99 -20.27 -3.88
C GLY A 88 -2.43 -19.28 -2.80
N GLY A 89 -1.77 -18.13 -2.73
CA GLY A 89 -2.22 -16.98 -1.97
C GLY A 89 -1.27 -16.55 -0.86
N SER A 90 -0.97 -15.26 -0.84
CA SER A 90 -0.74 -14.50 0.39
C SER A 90 -1.91 -13.53 0.52
N ILE A 91 -2.92 -13.97 1.27
CA ILE A 91 -3.90 -13.05 1.86
C ILE A 91 -3.09 -12.11 2.76
N LEU A 92 -3.06 -10.83 2.40
CA LEU A 92 -2.71 -9.71 3.27
C LEU A 92 -3.99 -8.92 3.57
#